data_AF-A0A1G2CM22-F1
#
_entry.id   AF-A0A1G2CM22-F1
#
_cell.length_a   1.000
_cell.length_b   1.000
_cell.length_c   1.000
_cell.angle_alpha   90.00
_cell.angle_beta   90.00
_cell.angle_gamma   90.00
#
_symmetry.space_group_name_H-M   'P 1'
#
loop_
_entity.id
_entity.type
_entity.pdbx_description
1 polymer ?
#
loop_
_entity_poly.entity_id
_entity_poly.type
_entity_poly.pdbx_seq_one_letter_code
_entity_poly.pdbx_strand_id
1 'polypeptide(L)'
;MAIRFRGRWDPILPDIQESVREGEQIDVILTRKEFARLQTERGELELLRSRISATPCRLEFQEFALIDEDREEIAPILTVTPCF
;
A
#
# COMPACT_ATOMS: atom_id res chain seq x y z
N MET A 1 -3.90 4.68 14.35
CA MET A 1 -3.20 5.71 13.55
C MET A 1 -2.55 4.96 12.40
N ALA A 2 -2.68 5.42 11.16
CA ALA A 2 -2.11 4.71 10.01
C ALA A 2 -0.87 5.46 9.51
N ILE A 3 0.22 4.73 9.27
CA ILE A 3 1.45 5.30 8.69
C ILE A 3 1.23 5.49 7.19
N ARG A 4 1.57 6.67 6.67
CA ARG A 4 1.41 6.97 5.24
C ARG A 4 2.75 7.02 4.53
N PHE A 5 2.91 6.19 3.52
CA PHE A 5 4.04 6.26 2.59
C PHE A 5 3.58 6.81 1.24
N ARG A 6 4.39 7.64 0.61
CA ARG A 6 4.14 8.17 -0.74
C ARG A 6 5.31 7.84 -1.64
N GLY A 7 5.07 7.08 -2.71
CA GLY A 7 6.13 6.77 -3.67
C GLY A 7 5.91 5.45 -4.40
N ARG A 8 7.03 4.90 -4.91
CA ARG A 8 7.03 3.54 -5.47
C ARG A 8 6.99 2.54 -4.33
N TRP A 9 6.30 1.42 -4.53
CA TRP A 9 6.15 0.39 -3.52
C TRP A 9 7.49 -0.31 -3.16
N ASP A 10 8.33 -0.60 -4.16
CA ASP A 10 9.56 -1.37 -3.99
C ASP A 10 10.55 -0.80 -2.95
N PRO A 11 10.88 0.51 -2.95
CA PRO A 11 11.82 1.08 -1.97
C PRO A 11 11.26 1.21 -0.54
N ILE A 12 9.94 1.34 -0.37
CA ILE A 12 9.28 1.51 0.94
C ILE A 12 8.81 0.17 1.55
N LEU A 13 8.94 -0.92 0.79
CA LEU A 13 8.57 -2.27 1.23
C LEU A 13 9.23 -2.69 2.56
N PRO A 14 10.52 -2.41 2.82
CA PRO A 14 11.14 -2.76 4.10
C PRO A 14 10.47 -2.04 5.28
N ASP A 15 10.24 -0.73 5.14
CA ASP A 15 9.56 0.09 6.15
C ASP A 15 8.13 -0.40 6.40
N ILE A 16 7.40 -0.74 5.33
CA ILE A 16 6.05 -1.32 5.44
C ILE A 16 6.11 -2.63 6.22
N GLN A 17 7.05 -3.53 5.90
CA GLN A 17 7.16 -4.81 6.62
C GLN A 17 7.46 -4.62 8.10
N GLU A 18 8.32 -3.65 8.44
CA GLU A 18 8.63 -3.31 9.84
C GLU A 18 7.37 -2.81 10.55
N SER A 19 6.69 -1.80 9.99
CA SER A 19 5.44 -1.27 10.56
C SER A 19 4.33 -2.33 10.68
N VAL A 20 4.17 -3.22 9.68
CA VAL A 20 3.18 -4.32 9.75
C VAL A 20 3.53 -5.25 10.91
N ARG A 21 4.82 -5.57 11.12
CA ARG A 21 5.26 -6.40 12.26
C ARG A 21 4.99 -5.74 13.61
N GLU A 22 5.03 -4.42 13.67
CA GLU A 22 4.87 -3.67 14.92
C GLU A 22 3.42 -3.52 15.39
N GLY A 23 2.42 -3.79 14.55
CA GLY A 23 1.05 -3.46 14.94
C GLY A 23 0.31 -2.57 13.95
N GLU A 24 1.05 -1.94 13.04
CA GLU A 24 0.59 -0.69 12.45
C GLU A 24 -0.10 -0.90 11.11
N GLN A 25 -1.23 -0.22 10.96
CA GLN A 25 -1.88 -0.07 9.66
C GLN A 25 -1.07 0.92 8.82
N ILE A 26 -0.89 0.60 7.54
CA ILE A 26 -0.08 1.40 6.64
C ILE A 26 -0.88 1.74 5.39
N ASP A 27 -0.87 3.00 5.00
CA ASP A 27 -1.49 3.51 3.80
C ASP A 27 -0.40 3.89 2.80
N VAL A 28 -0.32 3.17 1.69
CA VAL A 28 0.65 3.44 0.64
C VAL A 28 -0.03 4.17 -0.50
N ILE A 29 0.35 5.42 -0.67
CA ILE A 29 -0.03 6.25 -1.79
C ILE A 29 0.79 5.82 -3.00
N LEU A 30 0.12 5.14 -3.92
CA LEU A 30 0.70 4.67 -5.16
C LEU A 30 0.53 5.71 -6.25
N THR A 31 1.50 5.76 -7.16
CA THR A 31 1.31 6.49 -8.41
C THR A 31 0.29 5.76 -9.29
N ARG A 32 -0.42 6.48 -10.17
CA ARG A 32 -1.35 5.86 -11.13
C ARG A 32 -0.73 4.72 -11.94
N LYS A 33 0.57 4.81 -12.28
CA LYS A 33 1.28 3.76 -13.01
C LYS A 33 1.48 2.50 -12.19
N GLU A 34 1.92 2.64 -10.94
CA GLU A 34 2.13 1.51 -10.02
C GLU A 34 0.81 0.83 -9.70
N PHE A 35 -0.25 1.62 -9.50
CA PHE A 35 -1.58 1.10 -9.26
C PHE A 35 -2.16 0.37 -10.48
N ALA A 36 -2.04 0.96 -11.67
CA ALA A 36 -2.46 0.29 -12.90
C ALA A 36 -1.71 -1.04 -13.08
N ARG A 37 -0.42 -1.07 -12.74
CA ARG A 37 0.39 -2.29 -12.76
C ARG A 37 -0.11 -3.33 -11.76
N LEU A 38 -0.36 -2.94 -10.51
CA LEU A 38 -0.90 -3.81 -9.46
C LEU A 38 -2.32 -4.31 -9.74
N GLN A 39 -3.18 -3.50 -10.37
CA GLN A 39 -4.52 -3.93 -10.79
C GLN A 39 -4.47 -4.88 -12.00
N THR A 40 -3.62 -4.59 -12.98
CA THR A 40 -3.55 -5.37 -14.23
C THR A 40 -2.85 -6.71 -14.00
N GLU A 41 -1.80 -6.71 -13.18
CA GLU A 41 -1.01 -7.89 -12.85
C GLU A 41 -1.46 -8.44 -11.50
N ARG A 42 -2.54 -9.25 -11.51
CA ARG A 42 -3.03 -9.98 -10.32
C ARG A 42 -1.92 -10.76 -9.60
N GLY A 43 -0.87 -11.15 -10.32
CA GLY A 43 0.34 -11.76 -9.78
C GLY A 43 1.24 -10.82 -8.98
N GLU A 44 1.33 -9.53 -9.32
CA GLU A 44 2.11 -8.54 -8.55
C GLU A 44 1.48 -8.31 -7.16
N LEU A 45 0.16 -8.31 -7.07
CA LEU A 45 -0.58 -8.17 -5.81
C LEU A 45 -0.41 -9.41 -4.90
N GLU A 46 -0.39 -10.60 -5.47
CA GLU A 46 -0.03 -11.82 -4.74
C GLU A 46 1.45 -11.87 -4.36
N LEU A 47 2.35 -11.42 -5.24
CA LEU A 47 3.77 -11.21 -4.95
C LEU A 47 3.95 -10.21 -3.81
N LEU A 48 3.15 -9.16 -3.78
CA LEU A 48 3.16 -8.14 -2.74
C LEU A 48 2.75 -8.74 -1.39
N ARG A 49 1.64 -9.47 -1.38
CA ARG A 49 1.18 -10.23 -0.21
C ARG A 49 2.22 -11.26 0.24
N SER A 50 2.87 -11.92 -0.72
CA SER A 50 3.95 -12.88 -0.49
C SER A 50 5.25 -12.23 -0.01
N ARG A 51 5.50 -10.97 -0.37
CA ARG A 51 6.65 -10.21 0.14
C ARG A 51 6.41 -9.70 1.56
N ILE A 52 5.16 -9.33 1.89
CA ILE A 52 4.76 -8.98 3.26
C ILE A 52 4.55 -10.25 4.13
N SER A 53 4.52 -11.44 3.52
CA SER A 53 4.28 -12.80 4.07
C SER A 53 4.98 -13.18 5.37
N ALA A 54 5.98 -12.43 5.83
CA ALA A 54 6.46 -12.59 7.19
C ALA A 54 5.34 -12.36 8.23
N THR A 55 4.32 -11.58 7.89
CA THR A 55 3.19 -11.26 8.77
C THR A 55 1.86 -11.42 8.02
N PRO A 56 0.86 -12.11 8.59
CA PRO A 56 -0.48 -12.15 8.00
C PRO A 56 -1.02 -10.73 7.95
N CYS A 57 -1.37 -10.26 6.74
CA CYS A 57 -1.91 -8.94 6.49
C CYS A 57 -3.03 -8.99 5.44
N ARG A 58 -3.91 -8.00 5.52
CA ARG A 58 -5.01 -7.71 4.60
C ARG A 58 -4.59 -6.52 3.76
N LEU A 59 -4.73 -6.67 2.46
CA LEU A 59 -4.46 -5.63 1.48
C LEU A 59 -5.79 -5.10 0.96
N GLU A 60 -6.03 -3.81 1.10
CA GLU A 60 -7.23 -3.14 0.62
C GLU A 60 -6.86 -1.99 -0.30
N PHE A 61 -7.40 -1.99 -1.51
CA PHE A 61 -7.22 -0.90 -2.45
C PHE A 61 -8.35 0.09 -2.29
N GLN A 62 -7.98 1.34 -2.03
CA GLN A 62 -8.89 2.47 -2.02
C GLN A 62 -8.62 3.28 -3.29
N GLU A 63 -9.57 3.22 -4.22
CA GLU A 63 -9.44 3.85 -5.55
C GLU A 63 -9.46 5.39 -5.49
N PHE A 64 -9.79 5.98 -4.34
CA PHE A 64 -10.06 7.42 -4.25
C PHE A 64 -9.66 7.98 -2.89
N ALA A 65 -8.39 8.33 -2.71
CA ALA A 65 -7.99 9.20 -1.61
C ALA A 65 -7.55 10.55 -2.15
N LEU A 66 -8.17 11.62 -1.65
CA LEU A 66 -7.72 12.99 -1.85
C LEU A 66 -6.40 13.15 -1.09
N ILE A 67 -5.31 13.30 -1.83
CA ILE A 67 -3.95 13.39 -1.26
C ILE A 67 -3.56 14.84 -0.99
N ASP A 68 -4.24 15.76 -1.67
CA ASP A 68 -4.04 17.20 -1.60
C ASP A 68 -5.42 17.87 -1.78
N GLU A 69 -5.91 18.57 -0.76
CA GLU A 69 -7.14 19.37 -0.82
C GLU A 69 -7.03 20.52 -1.85
N ASP A 70 -5.81 20.93 -2.20
CA ASP A 70 -5.54 22.08 -3.06
C ASP A 70 -5.42 21.71 -4.56
N ARG A 71 -5.26 20.42 -4.89
CA ARG A 71 -5.00 19.97 -6.27
C ARG A 71 -5.96 18.92 -6.83
N GLU A 72 -6.95 18.46 -6.07
CA GLU A 72 -7.87 17.38 -6.49
C GLU A 72 -7.13 16.18 -7.12
N GLU A 73 -5.91 15.90 -6.65
CA GLU A 73 -5.10 14.82 -7.19
C GLU A 73 -5.53 13.52 -6.50
N ILE A 74 -6.46 12.82 -7.14
CA ILE A 74 -6.89 11.49 -6.73
C ILE A 74 -5.74 10.53 -7.05
N ALA A 75 -5.10 10.01 -6.01
CA ALA A 75 -4.18 8.90 -6.15
C ALA A 75 -4.66 7.67 -5.37
N PRO A 76 -4.46 6.48 -5.93
CA PRO A 76 -4.87 5.24 -5.32
C PRO A 76 -4.05 4.95 -4.07
N ILE A 77 -4.72 4.50 -3.01
CA ILE A 77 -4.07 4.06 -1.78
C ILE A 77 -4.19 2.55 -1.67
N LEU A 78 -3.07 1.91 -1.38
CA LEU A 78 -3.02 0.54 -0.92
C LEU A 78 -2.87 0.55 0.60
N THR A 79 -3.93 0.18 1.29
CA THR A 79 -3.91 0.00 2.74
C THR A 79 -3.48 -1.43 3.06
N VAL A 80 -2.47 -1.54 3.90
CA VAL A 80 -1.95 -2.78 4.48
C VAL A 80 -2.35 -2.78 5.93
N THR A 81 -3.30 -3.65 6.26
CA THR A 81 -3.78 -3.85 7.63
C THR A 81 -3.23 -5.18 8.12
N PRO A 82 -2.43 -5.21 9.18
CA PRO A 82 -2.02 -6.48 9.75
C PRO A 82 -3.21 -7.30 10.29
N CYS A 83 -3.10 -8.63 10.28
CA CYS A 83 -4.18 -9.58 10.60
C CYS A 83 -3.99 -10.34 11.92
N PHE A 84 -3.25 -9.79 12.88
CA PHE A 84 -3.10 -10.41 14.21
C PHE A 84 -4.33 -10.29 15.10
#